data_AF-A0A258LRH4-F1
#
_entry.id   AF-A0A258LRH4-F1
#
_cell.length_a   1.000
_cell.length_b   1.000
_cell.length_c   1.000
_cell.angle_alpha   90.00
_cell.angle_beta   90.00
_cell.angle_gamma   90.00
#
_symmetry.space_group_name_H-M   'P 1'
#
loop_
_entity.id
_entity.type
_entity.pdbx_description
1 polymer ?
#
loop_
_entity_poly.entity_id
_entity_poly.type
_entity_poly.pdbx_seq_one_letter_code
_entity_poly.pdbx_strand_id
1 'polypeptide(L)'
;MRFHPLARPADPVAGPVVQRVPEASSPILARRTDGPVQVVYRRQGDDNLLVEFGDMRLDIALRLRAHLLSQAVSDAKLPGLIDITPGIRSLQLHYDGTRLTRMRLLGLLDEIERALPAAEDVVVPSRIVHLPLSWDDPDAQLAMRKYQDLVRPNAPWCPSNIEFIRRINGLADEAAVKSVVFDASYLVLGLGDVYLGAPVATPVDPRHRLVTTKYNPARTWTPENAVGIGGAYMCIYGMEGPGGYQLFGRTIQMWNTWRPTPEFRPGTPWLLRFFDQVRFFPVSHAELTEARAAFPHGAYPVRIEETRFSYADYAADLARDAGEITAFKTRQQAAFEAERARWKAEGLDSFTADDGVFAAAEGEIPEGCFGVCATVPGNVWKVVVAEGDAVAAGDTIAIIESMKMEIPIAAHAAGRIRELRLQPGRIVRGGDVVAVLDAT
;
A
#
# COMPACT_ATOMS: atom_id res chain seq x y z
N MET A 1 13.25 -31.38 17.85
CA MET A 1 12.86 -31.66 16.45
C MET A 1 14.12 -31.86 15.63
N ARG A 2 14.18 -32.91 14.78
CA ARG A 2 15.25 -33.08 13.79
C ARG A 2 14.64 -32.91 12.41
N PHE A 3 15.21 -32.04 11.59
CA PHE A 3 14.77 -31.82 10.22
C PHE A 3 15.59 -32.73 9.30
N HIS A 4 14.89 -33.47 8.44
CA HIS A 4 15.50 -34.32 7.42
C HIS A 4 15.33 -33.65 6.06
N PRO A 5 16.41 -33.34 5.33
CA PRO A 5 16.30 -32.77 4.00
C PRO A 5 15.69 -33.80 3.04
N LEU A 6 14.63 -33.41 2.32
CA LEU A 6 14.07 -34.21 1.24
C LEU A 6 15.02 -34.13 0.03
N ALA A 7 15.55 -35.27 -0.41
CA ALA A 7 16.41 -35.31 -1.58
C ALA A 7 15.61 -35.01 -2.86
N ARG A 8 16.00 -33.95 -3.59
CA ARG A 8 15.41 -33.54 -4.87
C ARG A 8 16.48 -33.48 -5.98
N PRO A 9 16.84 -34.61 -6.60
CA PRO A 9 17.95 -34.68 -7.57
C PRO A 9 17.75 -33.80 -8.82
N ALA A 10 16.50 -33.61 -9.25
CA ALA A 10 16.13 -32.80 -10.41
C ALA A 10 15.83 -31.33 -10.07
N ASP A 11 15.79 -30.98 -8.79
CA ASP A 11 15.45 -29.64 -8.30
C ASP A 11 16.11 -29.41 -6.92
N PRO A 12 17.43 -29.16 -6.88
CA PRO A 12 18.21 -29.14 -5.64
C PRO A 12 17.84 -27.91 -4.79
N VAL A 13 16.72 -28.02 -4.09
CA VAL A 13 16.30 -27.15 -3.00
C VAL A 13 16.16 -28.08 -1.81
N ALA A 14 17.28 -28.32 -1.14
CA ALA A 14 17.36 -29.22 0.00
C ALA A 14 17.73 -28.42 1.26
N GLY A 15 16.74 -27.76 1.86
CA GLY A 15 16.84 -27.14 3.18
C GLY A 15 17.79 -25.93 3.27
N PRO A 16 17.95 -25.36 4.47
CA PRO A 16 18.88 -24.26 4.72
C PRO A 16 20.32 -24.78 4.61
N VAL A 17 20.81 -24.90 3.37
CA VAL A 17 22.23 -25.06 3.12
C VAL A 17 22.82 -23.66 3.23
N VAL A 18 23.55 -23.40 4.31
CA VAL A 18 24.45 -22.24 4.39
C VAL A 18 25.59 -22.51 3.41
N GLN A 19 25.34 -22.32 2.12
CA GLN A 19 26.41 -22.14 1.16
C GLN A 19 27.00 -20.76 1.43
N ARG A 20 28.33 -20.68 1.55
CA ARG A 20 29.00 -19.38 1.59
C ARG A 20 28.63 -18.64 0.30
N VAL A 21 28.31 -17.36 0.43
CA VAL A 21 27.69 -16.50 -0.59
C VAL A 21 28.53 -16.19 -1.86
N PRO A 22 29.79 -16.62 -2.10
CA PRO A 22 30.43 -16.29 -3.37
C PRO A 22 29.83 -16.94 -4.64
N GLU A 23 28.97 -17.95 -4.53
CA GLU A 23 28.44 -18.72 -5.68
C GLU A 23 26.90 -18.81 -5.71
N ALA A 24 26.17 -17.77 -5.30
CA ALA A 24 24.72 -17.77 -5.43
C ALA A 24 24.33 -17.85 -6.93
N SER A 25 23.79 -18.99 -7.35
CA SER A 25 23.21 -19.18 -8.69
C SER A 25 22.23 -18.05 -9.00
N SER A 26 22.28 -17.51 -10.22
CA SER A 26 21.37 -16.44 -10.66
C SER A 26 19.92 -16.71 -10.26
N PRO A 27 19.18 -15.72 -9.71
CA PRO A 27 17.75 -15.89 -9.45
C PRO A 27 16.96 -16.06 -10.75
N ILE A 28 17.54 -15.73 -11.90
CA ILE A 28 16.94 -15.94 -13.22
C ILE A 28 17.16 -17.39 -13.64
N LEU A 29 16.06 -18.11 -13.83
CA LEU A 29 16.04 -19.54 -14.14
C LEU A 29 15.92 -19.78 -15.64
N ALA A 30 15.15 -18.95 -16.33
CA ALA A 30 14.99 -18.99 -17.77
C ALA A 30 14.62 -17.60 -18.29
N ARG A 31 14.92 -17.37 -19.56
CA ARG A 31 14.49 -16.18 -20.30
C ARG A 31 13.91 -16.62 -21.63
N ARG A 32 12.87 -15.92 -22.04
CA ARG A 32 12.28 -16.07 -23.36
C ARG A 32 12.27 -14.72 -24.06
N THR A 33 12.80 -14.71 -25.28
CA THR A 33 12.95 -13.49 -26.10
C THR A 33 12.45 -13.68 -27.54
N ASP A 34 11.91 -14.84 -27.86
CA ASP A 34 11.38 -15.20 -29.19
C ASP A 34 9.86 -14.94 -29.31
N GLY A 35 9.22 -14.43 -28.25
CA GLY A 35 7.80 -14.04 -28.23
C GLY A 35 7.58 -12.54 -28.43
N PRO A 36 6.30 -12.10 -28.48
CA PRO A 36 5.95 -10.68 -28.64
C PRO A 36 6.40 -9.81 -27.46
N VAL A 37 6.61 -10.43 -26.29
CA VAL A 37 7.09 -9.78 -25.08
C VAL A 37 8.18 -10.65 -24.47
N GLN A 38 9.25 -10.04 -23.96
CA GLN A 38 10.26 -10.77 -23.19
C GLN A 38 9.65 -11.34 -21.90
N VAL A 39 9.92 -12.61 -21.60
CA VAL A 39 9.49 -13.26 -20.36
C VAL A 39 10.71 -13.70 -19.56
N VAL A 40 10.74 -13.35 -18.28
CA VAL A 40 11.80 -13.75 -17.35
C VAL A 40 11.21 -14.58 -16.23
N TYR A 41 11.74 -15.80 -16.04
CA TYR A 41 11.33 -16.71 -14.98
C TYR A 41 12.35 -16.67 -13.87
N ARG A 42 11.91 -16.33 -12.65
CA ARG A 42 12.78 -16.17 -11.48
C ARG A 42 12.39 -17.07 -10.34
N ARG A 43 13.38 -17.50 -9.57
CA ARG A 43 13.17 -18.11 -8.26
C ARG A 43 12.64 -17.04 -7.29
N GLN A 44 11.61 -17.38 -6.52
CA GLN A 44 11.04 -16.52 -5.49
C GLN A 44 10.86 -17.29 -4.17
N GLY A 45 11.92 -17.86 -3.63
CA GLY A 45 11.86 -18.80 -2.50
C GLY A 45 11.89 -20.26 -2.96
N ASP A 46 11.53 -21.18 -2.06
CA ASP A 46 11.72 -22.63 -2.25
C ASP A 46 10.66 -23.28 -3.13
N ASP A 47 9.43 -22.76 -3.09
CA ASP A 47 8.21 -23.34 -3.68
C ASP A 47 7.44 -22.33 -4.55
N ASN A 48 8.09 -21.23 -4.92
CA ASN A 48 7.48 -20.13 -5.65
C ASN A 48 8.30 -19.76 -6.90
N LEU A 49 7.60 -19.48 -7.98
CA LEU A 49 8.17 -19.00 -9.25
C LEU A 49 7.55 -17.65 -9.60
N LEU A 50 8.39 -16.66 -9.90
CA LEU A 50 7.96 -15.36 -10.39
C LEU A 50 8.17 -15.29 -11.90
N VAL A 51 7.10 -15.06 -12.64
CA VAL A 51 7.12 -14.76 -14.08
C VAL A 51 7.04 -13.25 -14.25
N GLU A 52 7.94 -12.65 -15.02
CA GLU A 52 7.96 -11.21 -15.29
C GLU A 52 7.89 -10.95 -16.79
N PHE A 53 7.10 -9.95 -17.18
CA PHE A 53 6.89 -9.58 -18.58
C PHE A 53 7.51 -8.22 -18.89
N GLY A 54 8.29 -8.16 -19.97
CA GLY A 54 8.80 -6.93 -20.56
C GLY A 54 9.69 -6.09 -19.66
N ASP A 55 9.92 -4.85 -20.09
CA ASP A 55 10.72 -3.88 -19.36
C ASP A 55 10.01 -3.38 -18.09
N MET A 56 10.78 -2.81 -17.17
CA MET A 56 10.25 -2.22 -15.93
C MET A 56 9.55 -0.88 -16.19
N ARG A 57 8.36 -0.95 -16.80
CA ARG A 57 7.50 0.19 -17.09
C ARG A 57 6.04 -0.14 -16.83
N LEU A 58 5.23 0.89 -16.59
CA LEU A 58 3.77 0.76 -16.56
C LEU A 58 3.25 0.62 -18.00
N ASP A 59 2.77 -0.57 -18.34
CA ASP A 59 2.25 -0.90 -19.66
C ASP A 59 1.07 -1.86 -19.51
N ILE A 60 -0.10 -1.44 -20.02
CA ILE A 60 -1.35 -2.20 -19.89
C ILE A 60 -1.27 -3.50 -20.71
N ALA A 61 -0.51 -3.55 -21.81
CA ALA A 61 -0.30 -4.77 -22.58
C ALA A 61 0.38 -5.86 -21.74
N LEU A 62 1.40 -5.48 -20.96
CA LEU A 62 2.10 -6.40 -20.06
C LEU A 62 1.16 -6.93 -18.97
N ARG A 63 0.26 -6.07 -18.46
CA ARG A 63 -0.75 -6.49 -17.49
C ARG A 63 -1.77 -7.46 -18.08
N LEU A 64 -2.23 -7.22 -19.30
CA LEU A 64 -3.13 -8.13 -20.01
C LEU A 64 -2.42 -9.47 -20.29
N ARG A 65 -1.15 -9.47 -20.70
CA ARG A 65 -0.38 -10.71 -20.86
C ARG A 65 -0.28 -11.51 -19.57
N ALA A 66 -0.03 -10.84 -18.43
CA ALA A 66 -0.05 -11.48 -17.11
C ALA A 66 -1.42 -12.06 -16.75
N HIS A 67 -2.52 -11.39 -17.15
CA HIS A 67 -3.88 -11.89 -16.97
C HIS A 67 -4.15 -13.15 -17.79
N LEU A 68 -3.82 -13.11 -19.08
CA LEU A 68 -4.00 -14.23 -19.98
C LEU A 68 -3.21 -15.46 -19.51
N LEU A 69 -1.96 -15.26 -19.08
CA LEU A 69 -1.18 -16.35 -18.50
C LEU A 69 -1.85 -16.88 -17.22
N SER A 70 -2.30 -16.00 -16.33
CA SER A 70 -3.00 -16.39 -15.09
C SER A 70 -4.25 -17.23 -15.37
N GLN A 71 -5.06 -16.84 -16.36
CA GLN A 71 -6.25 -17.60 -16.76
C GLN A 71 -5.86 -18.95 -17.37
N ALA A 72 -4.95 -18.95 -18.35
CA ALA A 72 -4.56 -20.19 -19.03
C ALA A 72 -3.90 -21.20 -18.08
N VAL A 73 -3.08 -20.76 -17.13
CA VAL A 73 -2.50 -21.61 -16.09
C VAL A 73 -3.57 -22.15 -15.14
N SER A 74 -4.56 -21.33 -14.76
CA SER A 74 -5.70 -21.79 -13.95
C SER A 74 -6.51 -22.86 -14.68
N ASP A 75 -6.80 -22.63 -15.96
CA ASP A 75 -7.59 -23.54 -16.79
C ASP A 75 -6.86 -24.85 -17.08
N ALA A 76 -5.53 -24.81 -17.16
CA ALA A 76 -4.69 -26.00 -17.33
C ALA A 76 -4.73 -26.94 -16.11
N LYS A 77 -5.17 -26.48 -14.94
CA LYS A 77 -5.32 -27.28 -13.70
C LYS A 77 -4.10 -28.14 -13.41
N LEU A 78 -2.92 -27.53 -13.46
CA LEU A 78 -1.64 -28.22 -13.36
C LEU A 78 -1.52 -28.97 -12.01
N PRO A 79 -1.33 -30.30 -12.01
CA PRO A 79 -1.18 -31.05 -10.77
C PRO A 79 0.04 -30.57 -9.97
N GLY A 80 -0.19 -30.17 -8.71
CA GLY A 80 0.86 -29.65 -7.83
C GLY A 80 0.97 -28.12 -7.85
N LEU A 81 0.23 -27.40 -8.68
CA LEU A 81 0.04 -25.96 -8.50
C LEU A 81 -0.89 -25.71 -7.30
N ILE A 82 -0.51 -24.78 -6.43
CA ILE A 82 -1.25 -24.45 -5.20
C ILE A 82 -2.05 -23.17 -5.44
N ASP A 83 -1.36 -22.04 -5.64
CA ASP A 83 -1.97 -20.73 -5.80
C ASP A 83 -1.30 -19.90 -6.91
N ILE A 84 -2.06 -18.95 -7.45
CA ILE A 84 -1.63 -18.03 -8.50
C ILE A 84 -1.92 -16.61 -8.02
N THR A 85 -0.90 -15.75 -8.01
CA THR A 85 -1.06 -14.34 -7.60
C THR A 85 -0.60 -13.43 -8.73
N PRO A 86 -1.53 -12.80 -9.48
CA PRO A 86 -1.19 -11.87 -10.54
C PRO A 86 -0.71 -10.53 -9.95
N GLY A 87 0.43 -10.06 -10.43
CA GLY A 87 0.92 -8.70 -10.22
C GLY A 87 0.57 -7.79 -11.39
N ILE A 88 1.28 -6.67 -11.49
CA ILE A 88 1.07 -5.68 -12.56
C ILE A 88 1.65 -6.18 -13.88
N ARG A 89 2.97 -6.47 -13.89
CA ARG A 89 3.71 -7.01 -15.04
C ARG A 89 4.36 -8.35 -14.70
N SER A 90 3.71 -9.12 -13.83
CA SER A 90 4.22 -10.36 -13.31
C SER A 90 3.11 -11.30 -12.85
N LEU A 91 3.47 -12.58 -12.69
CA LEU A 91 2.62 -13.62 -12.14
C LEU A 91 3.46 -14.45 -11.16
N GLN A 92 3.02 -14.53 -9.92
CA GLN A 92 3.60 -15.46 -8.94
C GLN A 92 2.82 -16.78 -8.98
N LEU A 93 3.56 -17.88 -8.98
CA LEU A 93 3.04 -19.24 -8.96
C LEU A 93 3.59 -19.95 -7.74
N HIS A 94 2.71 -20.37 -6.82
CA HIS A 94 3.05 -21.20 -5.68
C HIS A 94 2.75 -22.66 -6.02
N TYR A 95 3.73 -23.55 -5.87
CA TYR A 95 3.62 -24.94 -6.30
C TYR A 95 4.30 -25.92 -5.33
N ASP A 96 3.70 -27.09 -5.18
CA ASP A 96 4.31 -28.21 -4.49
C ASP A 96 5.37 -28.85 -5.41
N GLY A 97 6.63 -28.46 -5.21
CA GLY A 97 7.75 -28.99 -5.98
C GLY A 97 7.98 -30.52 -5.83
N THR A 98 7.30 -31.20 -4.90
CA THR A 98 7.35 -32.68 -4.79
C THR A 98 6.42 -33.35 -5.82
N ARG A 99 5.39 -32.63 -6.28
CA ARG A 99 4.43 -33.07 -7.29
C ARG A 99 4.68 -32.46 -8.66
N LEU A 100 5.12 -31.19 -8.67
CA LEU A 100 5.39 -30.40 -9.88
C LEU A 100 6.81 -29.85 -9.82
N THR A 101 7.77 -30.56 -10.40
CA THR A 101 9.16 -30.07 -10.44
C THR A 101 9.24 -28.74 -11.19
N ARG A 102 10.13 -27.84 -10.75
CA ARG A 102 10.37 -26.54 -11.40
C ARG A 102 10.69 -26.64 -12.89
N MET A 103 11.49 -27.62 -13.30
CA MET A 103 11.81 -27.85 -14.71
C MET A 103 10.56 -28.15 -15.54
N ARG A 104 9.68 -29.02 -15.03
CA ARG A 104 8.38 -29.32 -15.65
C ARG A 104 7.47 -28.09 -15.69
N LEU A 105 7.40 -27.32 -14.59
CA LEU A 105 6.64 -26.08 -14.56
C LEU A 105 7.12 -25.08 -15.62
N LEU A 106 8.44 -24.88 -15.77
CA LEU A 106 8.99 -24.00 -16.80
C LEU A 106 8.64 -24.46 -18.22
N GLY A 107 8.69 -25.76 -18.49
CA GLY A 107 8.28 -26.30 -19.80
C GLY A 107 6.80 -26.07 -20.09
N LEU A 108 5.92 -26.36 -19.12
CA LEU A 108 4.48 -26.11 -19.24
C LEU A 108 4.15 -24.63 -19.45
N LEU A 109 4.87 -23.74 -18.74
CA LEU A 109 4.69 -22.31 -18.91
C LEU A 109 5.16 -21.83 -20.28
N ASP A 110 6.25 -22.39 -20.83
CA ASP A 110 6.68 -22.05 -22.20
C ASP A 110 5.60 -22.43 -23.22
N GLU A 111 5.04 -23.65 -23.12
CA GLU A 111 3.95 -24.13 -23.98
C GLU A 111 2.72 -23.24 -23.89
N ILE A 112 2.26 -22.94 -22.67
CA ILE A 112 1.09 -22.08 -22.43
C ILE A 112 1.33 -20.68 -23.00
N GLU A 113 2.50 -20.08 -22.72
CA GLU A 113 2.84 -18.73 -23.19
C GLU A 113 2.78 -18.66 -24.72
N ARG A 114 3.34 -19.66 -25.44
CA ARG A 114 3.32 -19.71 -26.92
C ARG A 114 1.90 -19.68 -27.49
N ALA A 115 0.94 -20.24 -26.77
CA ALA A 115 -0.45 -20.34 -27.19
C ALA A 115 -1.28 -19.09 -26.87
N LEU A 116 -0.77 -18.15 -26.06
CA LEU A 116 -1.52 -16.97 -25.66
C LEU A 116 -1.71 -15.99 -26.84
N PRO A 117 -2.92 -15.40 -27.02
CA PRO A 117 -3.20 -14.45 -28.10
C PRO A 117 -2.40 -13.15 -27.97
N ALA A 118 -2.29 -12.40 -29.06
CA ALA A 118 -1.66 -11.09 -29.07
C ALA A 118 -2.47 -10.09 -28.21
N ALA A 119 -1.82 -9.03 -27.71
CA ALA A 119 -2.48 -8.06 -26.83
C ALA A 119 -3.61 -7.31 -27.56
N GLU A 120 -3.44 -7.07 -28.85
CA GLU A 120 -4.36 -6.39 -29.76
C GLU A 120 -5.70 -7.12 -29.89
N ASP A 121 -5.72 -8.44 -29.67
CA ASP A 121 -6.92 -9.26 -29.75
C ASP A 121 -7.68 -9.32 -28.39
N VAL A 122 -7.14 -8.70 -27.34
CA VAL A 122 -7.66 -8.86 -25.97
C VAL A 122 -8.80 -7.89 -25.70
N VAL A 123 -9.94 -8.47 -25.35
CA VAL A 123 -11.11 -7.78 -24.79
C VAL A 123 -11.50 -8.46 -23.48
N VAL A 124 -11.58 -7.70 -22.39
CA VAL A 124 -11.93 -8.21 -21.06
C VAL A 124 -13.19 -7.53 -20.52
N PRO A 125 -14.01 -8.21 -19.71
CA PRO A 125 -15.05 -7.54 -18.93
C PRO A 125 -14.45 -6.45 -18.05
N SER A 126 -15.10 -5.29 -17.99
CA SER A 126 -14.61 -4.14 -17.23
C SER A 126 -15.82 -3.38 -16.73
N ARG A 127 -16.07 -3.33 -15.43
CA ARG A 127 -17.18 -2.53 -14.89
C ARG A 127 -16.70 -1.12 -14.61
N ILE A 128 -17.55 -0.11 -14.79
CA ILE A 128 -17.28 1.24 -14.27
C ILE A 128 -17.94 1.35 -12.90
N VAL A 129 -17.14 1.45 -11.84
CA VAL A 129 -17.60 1.52 -10.46
C VAL A 129 -17.46 2.96 -9.97
N HIS A 130 -18.60 3.62 -9.72
CA HIS A 130 -18.64 5.00 -9.25
C HIS A 130 -18.60 5.03 -7.72
N LEU A 131 -17.54 5.60 -7.17
CA LEU A 131 -17.30 5.64 -5.72
C LEU A 131 -17.38 7.07 -5.18
N PRO A 132 -18.03 7.30 -4.03
CA PRO A 132 -17.97 8.59 -3.35
C PRO A 132 -16.55 8.85 -2.83
N LEU A 133 -16.05 10.05 -3.00
CA LEU A 133 -14.74 10.45 -2.46
C LEU A 133 -14.90 11.74 -1.64
N SER A 134 -14.57 11.64 -0.34
CA SER A 134 -14.30 12.83 0.46
C SER A 134 -12.90 13.32 0.14
N TRP A 135 -12.84 14.45 -0.56
CA TRP A 135 -11.58 15.11 -0.92
C TRP A 135 -10.96 15.76 0.31
N ASP A 136 -9.66 15.58 0.49
CA ASP A 136 -8.91 16.09 1.63
C ASP A 136 -9.51 15.67 3.00
N ASP A 137 -9.91 14.40 3.09
CA ASP A 137 -10.62 13.85 4.23
C ASP A 137 -9.87 14.05 5.58
N PRO A 138 -10.56 14.45 6.67
CA PRO A 138 -9.98 14.64 7.99
C PRO A 138 -9.13 13.49 8.53
N ASP A 139 -9.48 12.23 8.23
CA ASP A 139 -8.71 11.07 8.71
C ASP A 139 -7.44 10.86 7.87
N ALA A 140 -7.47 11.19 6.58
CA ALA A 140 -6.26 11.23 5.74
C ALA A 140 -5.29 12.32 6.24
N GLN A 141 -5.84 13.50 6.60
CA GLN A 141 -5.11 14.58 7.24
C GLN A 141 -4.51 14.18 8.59
N LEU A 142 -5.26 13.43 9.41
CA LEU A 142 -4.74 12.87 10.66
C LEU A 142 -3.57 11.91 10.43
N ALA A 143 -3.64 11.04 9.41
CA ALA A 143 -2.54 10.13 9.09
C ALA A 143 -1.27 10.88 8.66
N MET A 144 -1.41 11.98 7.91
CA MET A 144 -0.29 12.84 7.53
C MET A 144 0.34 13.53 8.74
N ARG A 145 -0.48 14.10 9.64
CA ARG A 145 0.00 14.73 10.88
C ARG A 145 0.74 13.74 11.78
N LYS A 146 0.13 12.58 12.06
CA LYS A 146 0.78 11.52 12.86
C LYS A 146 2.14 11.12 12.29
N TYR A 147 2.22 10.94 10.98
CA TYR A 147 3.48 10.62 10.33
C TYR A 147 4.53 11.73 10.46
N GLN A 148 4.13 12.98 10.25
CA GLN A 148 5.03 14.12 10.38
C GLN A 148 5.55 14.23 11.83
N ASP A 149 4.67 14.13 12.82
CA ASP A 149 5.03 14.30 14.22
C ASP A 149 5.88 13.14 14.76
N LEU A 150 5.60 11.90 14.36
CA LEU A 150 6.17 10.70 14.98
C LEU A 150 7.28 10.02 14.19
N VAL A 151 7.27 10.15 12.86
CA VAL A 151 8.11 9.33 11.99
C VAL A 151 9.13 10.18 11.25
N ARG A 152 8.69 11.27 10.61
CA ARG A 152 9.58 12.11 9.81
C ARG A 152 9.10 13.57 9.79
N PRO A 153 9.54 14.41 10.75
CA PRO A 153 9.15 15.82 10.84
C PRO A 153 9.49 16.66 9.60
N ASN A 154 10.58 16.34 8.93
CA ASN A 154 11.06 17.04 7.74
C ASN A 154 10.63 16.38 6.41
N ALA A 155 9.56 15.57 6.41
CA ALA A 155 9.12 14.89 5.20
C ALA A 155 8.69 15.90 4.11
N PRO A 156 9.24 15.84 2.89
CA PRO A 156 8.99 16.87 1.87
C PRO A 156 7.55 16.86 1.31
N TRP A 157 6.81 15.78 1.56
CA TRP A 157 5.41 15.63 1.18
C TRP A 157 4.41 16.06 2.27
N CYS A 158 4.91 16.41 3.46
CA CYS A 158 4.09 16.95 4.55
C CYS A 158 4.26 18.48 4.64
N PRO A 159 3.26 19.23 5.14
CA PRO A 159 2.03 18.75 5.80
C PRO A 159 0.90 18.34 4.85
N SER A 160 0.99 18.67 3.55
CA SER A 160 -0.06 18.39 2.57
C SER A 160 0.44 17.52 1.42
N ASN A 161 -0.03 16.28 1.37
CA ASN A 161 0.24 15.39 0.24
C ASN A 161 -0.38 15.90 -1.06
N ILE A 162 -1.52 16.60 -1.00
CA ILE A 162 -2.19 17.17 -2.18
C ILE A 162 -1.31 18.27 -2.79
N GLU A 163 -0.77 19.15 -1.95
CA GLU A 163 0.20 20.14 -2.39
C GLU A 163 1.43 19.44 -2.99
N PHE A 164 1.92 18.38 -2.34
CA PHE A 164 3.06 17.63 -2.86
C PHE A 164 2.78 17.03 -4.24
N ILE A 165 1.60 16.44 -4.43
CA ILE A 165 1.15 15.93 -5.74
C ILE A 165 1.15 17.08 -6.76
N ARG A 166 0.64 18.25 -6.41
CA ARG A 166 0.65 19.44 -7.29
C ARG A 166 2.07 19.80 -7.72
N ARG A 167 2.99 20.00 -6.76
CA ARG A 167 4.36 20.47 -7.04
C ARG A 167 5.14 19.48 -7.90
N ILE A 168 5.09 18.19 -7.56
CA ILE A 168 5.91 17.17 -8.22
C ILE A 168 5.41 16.86 -9.63
N ASN A 169 4.15 17.20 -9.94
CA ASN A 169 3.55 17.05 -11.26
C ASN A 169 3.52 18.35 -12.08
N GLY A 170 3.96 19.48 -11.52
CA GLY A 170 3.98 20.76 -12.22
C GLY A 170 2.59 21.32 -12.53
N LEU A 171 1.63 21.09 -11.62
CA LEU A 171 0.27 21.61 -11.75
C LEU A 171 0.14 23.02 -11.16
N ALA A 172 -0.78 23.81 -11.71
CA ALA A 172 -0.94 25.22 -11.36
C ALA A 172 -1.32 25.42 -9.88
N ASP A 173 -2.31 24.66 -9.40
CA ASP A 173 -2.88 24.75 -8.07
C ASP A 173 -3.44 23.38 -7.61
N GLU A 174 -3.92 23.30 -6.37
CA GLU A 174 -4.54 22.08 -5.84
C GLU A 174 -5.88 21.76 -6.51
N ALA A 175 -6.58 22.76 -7.07
CA ALA A 175 -7.83 22.55 -7.80
C ALA A 175 -7.58 21.76 -9.09
N ALA A 176 -6.45 22.00 -9.78
CA ALA A 176 -6.03 21.21 -10.92
C ALA A 176 -5.75 19.75 -10.55
N VAL A 177 -5.17 19.48 -9.36
CA VAL A 177 -5.01 18.11 -8.84
C VAL A 177 -6.38 17.46 -8.67
N LYS A 178 -7.30 18.18 -8.02
CA LYS A 178 -8.67 17.72 -7.78
C LYS A 178 -9.38 17.37 -9.08
N SER A 179 -9.36 18.26 -10.07
CA SER A 179 -9.96 18.02 -11.39
C SER A 179 -9.40 16.76 -12.03
N VAL A 180 -8.07 16.62 -12.11
CA VAL A 180 -7.45 15.40 -12.68
C VAL A 180 -7.90 14.14 -11.94
N VAL A 181 -7.99 14.18 -10.61
CA VAL A 181 -8.40 13.02 -9.82
C VAL A 181 -9.84 12.60 -10.10
N PHE A 182 -10.77 13.56 -10.20
CA PHE A 182 -12.20 13.29 -10.41
C PHE A 182 -12.54 13.00 -11.89
N ASP A 183 -11.76 13.53 -12.84
CA ASP A 183 -11.96 13.29 -14.28
C ASP A 183 -11.38 11.94 -14.73
N ALA A 184 -10.45 11.37 -13.94
CA ALA A 184 -9.80 10.11 -14.26
C ALA A 184 -10.73 8.88 -14.21
N SER A 185 -10.45 7.93 -15.11
CA SER A 185 -10.95 6.56 -15.05
C SER A 185 -9.80 5.63 -14.69
N TYR A 186 -9.82 5.04 -13.50
CA TYR A 186 -8.72 4.24 -12.95
C TYR A 186 -8.93 2.76 -13.21
N LEU A 187 -8.19 2.19 -14.15
CA LEU A 187 -8.21 0.77 -14.45
C LEU A 187 -7.50 -0.03 -13.34
N VAL A 188 -8.24 -0.91 -12.67
CA VAL A 188 -7.76 -1.82 -11.62
C VAL A 188 -6.87 -2.89 -12.25
N LEU A 189 -5.58 -2.82 -11.93
CA LEU A 189 -4.59 -3.77 -12.42
C LEU A 189 -4.46 -4.94 -11.43
N GLY A 190 -4.46 -4.69 -10.13
CA GLY A 190 -4.30 -5.74 -9.13
C GLY A 190 -5.21 -5.51 -7.93
N LEU A 191 -5.30 -6.53 -7.06
CA LEU A 191 -6.03 -6.48 -5.81
C LEU A 191 -5.10 -6.94 -4.69
N GLY A 192 -5.29 -6.40 -3.48
CA GLY A 192 -4.43 -6.65 -2.33
C GLY A 192 -3.21 -5.74 -2.22
N ASP A 193 -3.28 -4.48 -2.70
CA ASP A 193 -2.24 -3.44 -2.52
C ASP A 193 -2.73 -2.30 -1.59
N VAL A 194 -2.75 -2.48 -0.26
CA VAL A 194 -2.37 -3.68 0.49
C VAL A 194 -3.58 -4.27 1.22
N TYR A 195 -3.70 -5.60 1.18
CA TYR A 195 -4.73 -6.41 1.86
C TYR A 195 -6.18 -6.21 1.36
N LEU A 196 -7.06 -7.14 1.76
CA LEU A 196 -8.52 -7.07 1.68
C LEU A 196 -9.09 -6.32 0.44
N GLY A 197 -8.77 -6.81 -0.76
CA GLY A 197 -9.33 -6.28 -2.00
C GLY A 197 -8.90 -4.85 -2.36
N ALA A 198 -7.91 -4.26 -1.66
CA ALA A 198 -7.34 -2.96 -1.98
C ALA A 198 -6.84 -2.95 -3.44
N PRO A 199 -7.36 -2.09 -4.32
CA PRO A 199 -6.92 -2.07 -5.71
C PRO A 199 -5.55 -1.43 -5.82
N VAL A 200 -4.76 -1.90 -6.79
CA VAL A 200 -3.77 -1.07 -7.46
C VAL A 200 -4.31 -0.74 -8.83
N ALA A 201 -4.50 0.54 -9.11
CA ALA A 201 -5.12 1.02 -10.33
C ALA A 201 -4.30 2.15 -10.97
N THR A 202 -4.48 2.38 -12.26
CA THR A 202 -3.90 3.54 -12.96
C THR A 202 -4.93 4.19 -13.84
N PRO A 203 -4.90 5.53 -14.01
CA PRO A 203 -5.69 6.18 -15.04
C PRO A 203 -5.44 5.57 -16.43
N VAL A 204 -6.51 5.26 -17.15
CA VAL A 204 -6.46 4.78 -18.54
C VAL A 204 -5.76 5.84 -19.40
N ASP A 205 -6.24 7.08 -19.35
CA ASP A 205 -5.61 8.24 -19.98
C ASP A 205 -4.27 8.59 -19.30
N PRO A 206 -3.13 8.52 -20.02
CA PRO A 206 -1.83 8.90 -19.47
C PRO A 206 -1.73 10.35 -18.97
N ARG A 207 -2.56 11.27 -19.46
CA ARG A 207 -2.62 12.67 -19.00
C ARG A 207 -3.19 12.81 -17.60
N HIS A 208 -3.85 11.77 -17.09
CA HIS A 208 -4.37 11.75 -15.72
C HIS A 208 -3.46 11.00 -14.74
N ARG A 209 -2.36 10.40 -15.21
CA ARG A 209 -1.42 9.64 -14.36
C ARG A 209 -0.52 10.60 -13.60
N LEU A 210 -1.02 11.13 -12.49
CA LEU A 210 -0.20 11.86 -11.53
C LEU A 210 0.84 10.90 -10.94
N VAL A 211 2.10 11.35 -10.92
CA VAL A 211 3.23 10.55 -10.45
C VAL A 211 3.73 11.11 -9.13
N THR A 212 3.93 10.24 -8.15
CA THR A 212 4.48 10.60 -6.84
C THR A 212 5.56 9.62 -6.41
N THR A 213 6.31 9.94 -5.35
CA THR A 213 7.05 8.93 -4.60
C THR A 213 6.14 8.28 -3.56
N LYS A 214 6.47 7.04 -3.18
CA LYS A 214 5.97 6.49 -1.91
C LYS A 214 6.69 7.18 -0.73
N TYR A 215 6.06 7.19 0.42
CA TYR A 215 6.63 7.62 1.69
C TYR A 215 7.95 6.88 1.98
N ASN A 216 8.89 7.58 2.61
CA ASN A 216 10.16 7.02 3.09
C ASN A 216 10.51 7.58 4.49
N PRO A 217 10.44 6.75 5.56
CA PRO A 217 9.84 5.41 5.59
C PRO A 217 8.32 5.45 5.43
N ALA A 218 7.65 4.31 5.27
CA ALA A 218 6.19 4.24 5.17
C ALA A 218 5.49 4.68 6.47
N ARG A 219 4.24 5.15 6.37
CA ARG A 219 3.41 5.40 7.56
C ARG A 219 3.15 4.11 8.32
N THR A 220 3.07 4.23 9.63
CA THR A 220 2.66 3.16 10.55
C THR A 220 1.15 2.98 10.58
N TRP A 221 0.39 4.06 10.40
CA TRP A 221 -1.07 4.05 10.34
C TRP A 221 -1.62 4.83 9.14
N THR A 222 -2.66 4.27 8.54
CA THR A 222 -3.46 4.83 7.44
C THR A 222 -4.91 4.38 7.69
N PRO A 223 -5.90 5.29 7.63
CA PRO A 223 -7.28 4.91 7.90
C PRO A 223 -7.80 4.00 6.80
N GLU A 224 -8.72 3.11 7.17
CA GLU A 224 -9.42 2.24 6.23
C GLU A 224 -10.07 3.05 5.10
N ASN A 225 -9.86 2.59 3.86
CA ASN A 225 -10.30 3.18 2.59
C ASN A 225 -9.85 4.61 2.35
N ALA A 226 -8.75 5.03 2.97
CA ALA A 226 -7.97 6.14 2.44
C ALA A 226 -7.65 5.88 0.96
N VAL A 227 -7.58 6.93 0.17
CA VAL A 227 -7.21 6.87 -1.25
C VAL A 227 -5.92 7.65 -1.45
N GLY A 228 -4.98 7.07 -2.17
CA GLY A 228 -3.70 7.72 -2.39
C GLY A 228 -2.99 7.31 -3.68
N ILE A 229 -1.96 8.07 -4.05
CA ILE A 229 -1.12 7.87 -5.24
C ILE A 229 0.31 7.51 -4.81
N GLY A 230 0.89 6.47 -5.41
CA GLY A 230 2.26 6.02 -5.16
C GLY A 230 2.91 5.55 -6.46
N GLY A 231 3.91 6.28 -6.94
CA GLY A 231 4.31 6.15 -8.34
C GLY A 231 3.21 6.68 -9.24
N ALA A 232 2.91 6.00 -10.35
CA ALA A 232 1.77 6.32 -11.23
C ALA A 232 0.49 5.56 -10.85
N TYR A 233 0.44 4.96 -9.66
CA TYR A 233 -0.65 4.08 -9.23
C TYR A 233 -1.50 4.72 -8.15
N MET A 234 -2.81 4.50 -8.22
CA MET A 234 -3.78 4.77 -7.18
C MET A 234 -4.07 3.50 -6.38
N CYS A 235 -4.21 3.63 -5.06
CA CYS A 235 -4.72 2.57 -4.19
C CYS A 235 -5.87 3.06 -3.30
N ILE A 236 -6.74 2.14 -2.90
CA ILE A 236 -7.75 2.33 -1.83
C ILE A 236 -7.43 1.32 -0.73
N TYR A 237 -7.06 1.79 0.47
CA TYR A 237 -6.64 0.89 1.54
C TYR A 237 -7.80 0.01 2.01
N GLY A 238 -7.69 -1.31 1.90
CA GLY A 238 -8.80 -2.24 2.17
C GLY A 238 -9.14 -2.36 3.67
N MET A 239 -8.17 -2.05 4.52
CA MET A 239 -8.27 -2.02 5.98
C MET A 239 -7.38 -0.91 6.54
N GLU A 240 -7.52 -0.59 7.84
CA GLU A 240 -6.51 0.25 8.49
C GLU A 240 -5.16 -0.47 8.57
N GLY A 241 -4.07 0.30 8.50
CA GLY A 241 -2.72 -0.27 8.64
C GLY A 241 -1.62 0.61 8.05
N PRO A 242 -0.39 0.06 7.93
CA PRO A 242 0.73 0.81 7.37
C PRO A 242 0.52 1.11 5.89
N GLY A 243 1.05 2.24 5.41
CA GLY A 243 0.81 2.71 4.05
C GLY A 243 1.86 3.66 3.53
N GLY A 244 2.18 3.54 2.24
CA GLY A 244 3.23 4.32 1.58
C GLY A 244 2.73 5.33 0.55
N TYR A 245 1.45 5.33 0.19
CA TYR A 245 0.93 6.18 -0.89
C TYR A 245 0.60 7.58 -0.37
N GLN A 246 0.74 8.60 -1.22
CA GLN A 246 0.36 9.98 -0.97
C GLN A 246 -1.16 10.11 -0.94
N LEU A 247 -1.72 10.35 0.24
CA LEU A 247 -3.17 10.41 0.47
C LEU A 247 -3.78 11.71 -0.06
N PHE A 248 -4.96 11.63 -0.68
CA PHE A 248 -5.72 12.80 -1.14
C PHE A 248 -7.21 12.78 -0.74
N GLY A 249 -7.67 11.68 -0.12
CA GLY A 249 -9.06 11.56 0.30
C GLY A 249 -9.39 10.20 0.88
N ARG A 250 -10.68 9.94 1.04
CA ARG A 250 -11.20 8.67 1.58
C ARG A 250 -12.51 8.29 0.89
N THR A 251 -12.78 6.99 0.80
CA THR A 251 -13.99 6.43 0.18
C THR A 251 -14.64 5.37 1.07
N ILE A 252 -15.62 4.64 0.53
CA ILE A 252 -16.34 3.54 1.16
C ILE A 252 -15.54 2.22 1.08
N GLN A 253 -16.07 1.18 1.72
CA GLN A 253 -15.41 -0.09 1.95
C GLN A 253 -15.12 -0.85 0.65
N MET A 254 -13.89 -1.34 0.50
CA MET A 254 -13.52 -2.26 -0.60
C MET A 254 -13.78 -3.73 -0.28
N TRP A 255 -14.06 -4.03 1.00
CA TRP A 255 -14.17 -5.38 1.52
C TRP A 255 -15.32 -5.53 2.51
N ASN A 256 -16.01 -6.66 2.48
CA ASN A 256 -17.07 -7.02 3.43
C ASN A 256 -17.03 -8.53 3.75
N THR A 257 -16.39 -8.89 4.87
CA THR A 257 -16.21 -10.29 5.30
C THR A 257 -17.52 -10.97 5.66
N TRP A 258 -18.40 -10.26 6.36
CA TRP A 258 -19.42 -10.88 7.19
C TRP A 258 -20.81 -10.87 6.57
N ARG A 259 -21.09 -9.90 5.70
CA ARG A 259 -22.45 -9.68 5.18
C ARG A 259 -22.45 -9.60 3.66
N PRO A 260 -23.12 -10.54 2.99
CA PRO A 260 -23.40 -10.40 1.57
C PRO A 260 -24.35 -9.22 1.30
N THR A 261 -24.05 -8.44 0.26
CA THR A 261 -24.92 -7.37 -0.28
C THR A 261 -24.97 -7.51 -1.81
N PRO A 262 -25.77 -6.71 -2.55
CA PRO A 262 -25.74 -6.71 -4.01
C PRO A 262 -24.33 -6.49 -4.59
N GLU A 263 -23.54 -5.63 -3.94
CA GLU A 263 -22.16 -5.28 -4.30
C GLU A 263 -21.15 -6.33 -3.81
N PHE A 264 -21.36 -6.88 -2.61
CA PHE A 264 -20.53 -7.92 -2.01
C PHE A 264 -21.22 -9.28 -2.12
N ARG A 265 -21.14 -9.89 -3.30
CA ARG A 265 -21.83 -11.17 -3.56
C ARG A 265 -21.27 -12.30 -2.67
N PRO A 266 -22.09 -13.31 -2.31
CA PRO A 266 -21.62 -14.47 -1.56
C PRO A 266 -20.37 -15.11 -2.18
N GLY A 267 -19.33 -15.33 -1.36
CA GLY A 267 -18.04 -15.89 -1.80
C GLY A 267 -17.08 -14.89 -2.45
N THR A 268 -17.49 -13.63 -2.66
CA THR A 268 -16.63 -12.54 -3.15
C THR A 268 -16.73 -11.33 -2.21
N PRO A 269 -16.02 -11.35 -1.07
CA PRO A 269 -16.05 -10.25 -0.11
C PRO A 269 -15.36 -8.97 -0.61
N TRP A 270 -14.72 -8.97 -1.78
CA TRP A 270 -14.12 -7.78 -2.39
C TRP A 270 -15.05 -7.12 -3.42
N LEU A 271 -15.10 -5.77 -3.41
CA LEU A 271 -15.95 -4.99 -4.32
C LEU A 271 -15.42 -4.99 -5.76
N LEU A 272 -14.13 -4.73 -5.92
CA LEU A 272 -13.47 -4.48 -7.20
C LEU A 272 -12.88 -5.76 -7.80
N ARG A 273 -12.87 -5.84 -9.13
CA ARG A 273 -12.33 -6.95 -9.93
C ARG A 273 -11.21 -6.43 -10.81
N PHE A 274 -10.39 -7.35 -11.33
CA PHE A 274 -9.40 -6.98 -12.34
C PHE A 274 -10.10 -6.33 -13.53
N PHE A 275 -9.50 -5.23 -14.00
CA PHE A 275 -9.98 -4.40 -15.10
C PHE A 275 -11.28 -3.64 -14.87
N ASP A 276 -11.81 -3.62 -13.65
CA ASP A 276 -12.77 -2.58 -13.30
C ASP A 276 -12.14 -1.19 -13.47
N GLN A 277 -12.97 -0.20 -13.77
CA GLN A 277 -12.62 1.19 -13.86
C GLN A 277 -13.28 1.93 -12.71
N VAL A 278 -12.47 2.41 -11.77
CA VAL A 278 -12.96 3.27 -10.69
C VAL A 278 -13.11 4.69 -11.21
N ARG A 279 -14.25 5.32 -10.94
CA ARG A 279 -14.47 6.76 -11.11
C ARG A 279 -14.97 7.34 -9.81
N PHE A 280 -14.46 8.50 -9.42
CA PHE A 280 -14.89 9.15 -8.19
C PHE A 280 -15.94 10.22 -8.47
N PHE A 281 -16.85 10.42 -7.51
CA PHE A 281 -17.69 11.61 -7.45
C PHE A 281 -17.54 12.28 -6.07
N PRO A 282 -17.55 13.62 -6.00
CA PRO A 282 -17.26 14.32 -4.76
C PRO A 282 -18.41 14.19 -3.76
N VAL A 283 -18.07 13.95 -2.50
CA VAL A 283 -18.98 14.05 -1.35
C VAL A 283 -18.28 14.78 -0.19
N SER A 284 -19.05 15.32 0.74
CA SER A 284 -18.53 15.84 2.00
C SER A 284 -18.08 14.71 2.93
N HIS A 285 -17.28 15.04 3.95
CA HIS A 285 -16.88 14.09 4.99
C HIS A 285 -18.09 13.54 5.78
N ALA A 286 -19.10 14.39 6.03
CA ALA A 286 -20.33 13.98 6.71
C ALA A 286 -21.13 12.95 5.89
N GLU A 287 -21.35 13.23 4.61
CA GLU A 287 -22.01 12.28 3.69
C GLU A 287 -21.21 10.98 3.56
N LEU A 288 -19.87 11.05 3.50
CA LEU A 288 -19.04 9.86 3.46
C LEU A 288 -19.17 9.03 4.75
N THR A 289 -19.25 9.69 5.90
CA THR A 289 -19.41 9.01 7.19
C THR A 289 -20.72 8.22 7.24
N GLU A 290 -21.82 8.82 6.78
CA GLU A 290 -23.11 8.14 6.64
C GLU A 290 -23.04 6.98 5.63
N ALA A 291 -22.45 7.22 4.46
CA ALA A 291 -22.27 6.19 3.44
C ALA A 291 -21.46 4.99 3.94
N ARG A 292 -20.36 5.24 4.68
CA ARG A 292 -19.51 4.20 5.27
C ARG A 292 -20.23 3.39 6.34
N ALA A 293 -21.18 3.97 7.07
CA ALA A 293 -22.01 3.23 8.01
C ALA A 293 -23.07 2.37 7.28
N ALA A 294 -23.66 2.90 6.21
CA ALA A 294 -24.75 2.25 5.49
C ALA A 294 -24.28 1.16 4.50
N PHE A 295 -23.13 1.36 3.83
CA PHE A 295 -22.67 0.54 2.71
C PHE A 295 -22.43 -0.93 3.05
N PRO A 296 -21.74 -1.29 4.16
CA PRO A 296 -21.54 -2.70 4.54
C PRO A 296 -22.85 -3.46 4.82
N HIS A 297 -23.95 -2.73 5.05
CA HIS A 297 -25.28 -3.29 5.28
C HIS A 297 -26.17 -3.34 4.03
N GLY A 298 -25.67 -2.86 2.88
CA GLY A 298 -26.41 -2.77 1.62
C GLY A 298 -27.37 -1.57 1.55
N ALA A 299 -27.17 -0.55 2.41
CA ALA A 299 -28.04 0.63 2.50
C ALA A 299 -27.44 1.88 1.80
N TYR A 300 -26.45 1.69 0.94
CA TYR A 300 -25.88 2.75 0.09
C TYR A 300 -25.60 2.16 -1.30
N PRO A 301 -26.52 2.27 -2.27
CA PRO A 301 -26.30 1.69 -3.60
C PRO A 301 -25.22 2.48 -4.35
N VAL A 302 -24.28 1.76 -4.96
CA VAL A 302 -23.26 2.34 -5.84
C VAL A 302 -23.62 2.10 -7.29
N ARG A 303 -23.43 3.09 -8.15
CA ARG A 303 -23.63 2.93 -9.59
C ARG A 303 -22.49 2.07 -10.15
N ILE A 304 -22.86 0.94 -10.75
CA ILE A 304 -21.95 0.04 -11.47
C ILE A 304 -22.47 -0.11 -12.89
N GLU A 305 -21.64 0.21 -13.88
CA GLU A 305 -21.97 0.07 -15.30
C GLU A 305 -21.19 -1.11 -15.89
N GLU A 306 -21.89 -2.06 -16.49
CA GLU A 306 -21.27 -3.19 -17.18
C GLU A 306 -20.76 -2.75 -18.55
N THR A 307 -19.46 -2.94 -18.81
CA THR A 307 -18.83 -2.65 -20.11
C THR A 307 -17.66 -3.62 -20.36
N ARG A 308 -16.81 -3.29 -21.34
CA ARG A 308 -15.62 -4.04 -21.73
C ARG A 308 -14.43 -3.11 -21.91
N PHE A 309 -13.24 -3.62 -21.65
CA PHE A 309 -11.98 -2.97 -21.97
C PHE A 309 -11.34 -3.69 -23.17
N SER A 310 -11.12 -2.95 -24.27
CA SER A 310 -10.46 -3.42 -25.49
C SER A 310 -9.08 -2.79 -25.57
N TYR A 311 -8.03 -3.61 -25.67
CA TYR A 311 -6.68 -3.07 -25.80
C TYR A 311 -6.47 -2.38 -27.15
N ALA A 312 -7.09 -2.87 -28.23
CA ALA A 312 -7.02 -2.23 -29.54
C ALA A 312 -7.60 -0.80 -29.50
N ASP A 313 -8.75 -0.62 -28.87
CA ASP A 313 -9.38 0.71 -28.72
C ASP A 313 -8.48 1.64 -27.89
N TYR A 314 -7.95 1.12 -26.78
CA TYR A 314 -6.99 1.84 -25.94
C TYR A 314 -5.73 2.27 -26.70
N ALA A 315 -5.14 1.38 -27.49
CA ALA A 315 -3.95 1.68 -28.29
C ALA A 315 -4.24 2.72 -29.38
N ALA A 316 -5.41 2.66 -30.01
CA ALA A 316 -5.86 3.67 -30.98
C ALA A 316 -6.03 5.05 -30.32
N ASP A 317 -6.60 5.11 -29.11
CA ASP A 317 -6.72 6.34 -28.33
C ASP A 317 -5.34 6.93 -27.99
N LEU A 318 -4.38 6.10 -27.56
CA LEU A 318 -3.02 6.55 -27.30
C LEU A 318 -2.33 7.11 -28.54
N ALA A 319 -2.52 6.48 -29.70
CA ALA A 319 -1.93 6.91 -30.96
C ALA A 319 -2.53 8.25 -31.42
N ARG A 320 -3.85 8.41 -31.30
CA ARG A 320 -4.56 9.65 -31.63
C ARG A 320 -4.09 10.82 -30.75
N ASP A 321 -3.95 10.58 -29.45
CA ASP A 321 -3.66 11.64 -28.46
C ASP A 321 -2.15 11.75 -28.15
N ALA A 322 -1.28 11.11 -28.94
CA ALA A 322 0.15 10.95 -28.65
C ALA A 322 0.90 12.27 -28.42
N GLY A 323 0.54 13.32 -29.18
CA GLY A 323 1.14 14.65 -29.05
C GLY A 323 0.84 15.30 -27.70
N GLU A 324 -0.42 15.27 -27.27
CA GLU A 324 -0.85 15.84 -25.99
C GLU A 324 -0.32 15.04 -24.81
N ILE A 325 -0.33 13.70 -24.92
CA ILE A 325 0.27 12.81 -23.92
C ILE A 325 1.75 13.13 -23.74
N THR A 326 2.48 13.32 -24.85
CA THR A 326 3.90 13.65 -24.81
C THR A 326 4.14 15.01 -24.16
N ALA A 327 3.35 16.03 -24.53
CA ALA A 327 3.46 17.37 -23.93
C ALA A 327 3.20 17.34 -22.41
N PHE A 328 2.16 16.61 -21.98
CA PHE A 328 1.85 16.42 -20.56
C PHE A 328 3.01 15.74 -19.81
N LYS A 329 3.51 14.63 -20.33
CA LYS A 329 4.61 13.86 -19.69
C LYS A 329 5.90 14.67 -19.61
N THR A 330 6.24 15.44 -20.64
CA THR A 330 7.43 16.29 -20.64
C THR A 330 7.36 17.34 -19.52
N ARG A 331 6.22 18.01 -19.36
CA ARG A 331 6.02 18.98 -18.26
C ARG A 331 6.10 18.30 -16.89
N GLN A 332 5.42 17.16 -16.73
CA GLN A 332 5.44 16.40 -15.48
C GLN A 332 6.86 15.94 -15.12
N GLN A 333 7.62 15.42 -16.08
CA GLN A 333 8.98 14.94 -15.87
C GLN A 333 9.93 16.08 -15.45
N ALA A 334 9.82 17.25 -16.09
CA ALA A 334 10.60 18.42 -15.71
C ALA A 334 10.31 18.86 -14.26
N ALA A 335 9.03 18.86 -13.86
CA ALA A 335 8.63 19.18 -12.49
C ALA A 335 9.14 18.14 -11.48
N PHE A 336 9.05 16.84 -11.82
CA PHE A 336 9.55 15.75 -11.00
C PHE A 336 11.06 15.84 -10.77
N GLU A 337 11.83 16.16 -11.81
CA GLU A 337 13.28 16.36 -11.71
C GLU A 337 13.66 17.58 -10.88
N ALA A 338 12.97 18.70 -11.08
CA ALA A 338 13.17 19.92 -10.30
C ALA A 338 12.87 19.68 -8.81
N GLU A 339 11.79 18.96 -8.50
CA GLU A 339 11.41 18.59 -7.14
C GLU A 339 12.49 17.73 -6.47
N ARG A 340 12.98 16.69 -7.16
CA ARG A 340 14.06 15.84 -6.64
C ARG A 340 15.37 16.58 -6.46
N ALA A 341 15.69 17.52 -7.36
CA ALA A 341 16.87 18.37 -7.22
C ALA A 341 16.77 19.27 -5.99
N ARG A 342 15.59 19.84 -5.71
CA ARG A 342 15.35 20.62 -4.50
C ARG A 342 15.57 19.79 -3.24
N TRP A 343 15.05 18.56 -3.19
CA TRP A 343 15.26 17.68 -2.03
C TRP A 343 16.74 17.41 -1.77
N LYS A 344 17.53 17.16 -2.82
CA LYS A 344 18.97 16.96 -2.69
C LYS A 344 19.67 18.21 -2.14
N ALA A 345 19.30 19.39 -2.64
CA ALA A 345 19.86 20.65 -2.17
C ALA A 345 19.51 20.94 -0.69
N GLU A 346 18.33 20.50 -0.25
CA GLU A 346 17.84 20.64 1.14
C GLU A 346 18.23 19.47 2.06
N GLY A 347 18.91 18.44 1.54
CA GLY A 347 19.29 17.23 2.30
C GLY A 347 18.11 16.32 2.69
N LEU A 348 17.00 16.38 1.96
CA LEU A 348 15.76 15.62 2.22
C LEU A 348 15.67 14.31 1.42
N ASP A 349 16.65 14.01 0.57
CA ASP A 349 16.66 12.80 -0.27
C ASP A 349 17.07 11.53 0.47
N SER A 350 17.61 11.68 1.69
CA SER A 350 17.84 10.61 2.65
C SER A 350 17.20 10.94 3.99
N PHE A 351 16.81 9.91 4.75
CA PHE A 351 16.34 10.05 6.11
C PHE A 351 16.81 8.85 6.90
N THR A 352 17.50 9.13 8.00
CA THR A 352 17.81 8.14 9.03
C THR A 352 17.03 8.59 10.26
N ALA A 353 16.17 7.71 10.78
CA ALA A 353 15.51 8.00 12.04
C ALA A 353 16.59 8.18 13.11
N ASP A 354 16.52 9.28 13.86
CA ASP A 354 17.34 9.42 15.04
C ASP A 354 16.75 8.47 16.09
N ASP A 355 17.41 7.33 16.32
CA ASP A 355 17.04 6.39 17.38
C ASP A 355 17.16 7.01 18.78
N GLY A 356 17.63 8.27 18.87
CA GLY A 356 17.38 9.16 19.99
C GLY A 356 17.63 8.46 21.31
N VAL A 357 18.89 8.10 21.59
CA VAL A 357 19.30 7.70 22.94
C VAL A 357 19.32 8.96 23.80
N PHE A 358 18.14 9.48 24.10
CA PHE A 358 17.97 10.54 25.08
C PHE A 358 17.93 9.88 26.45
N ALA A 359 18.79 10.36 27.35
CA ALA A 359 18.87 9.86 28.71
C ALA A 359 17.47 9.82 29.34
N ALA A 360 17.17 8.73 30.04
CA ALA A 360 15.99 8.68 30.89
C ALA A 360 15.96 9.97 31.73
N ALA A 361 14.77 10.51 31.98
CA ALA A 361 14.65 11.51 33.04
C ALA A 361 14.85 10.73 34.36
N GLU A 362 16.11 10.45 34.67
CA GLU A 362 16.53 9.89 35.94
C GLU A 362 16.19 10.94 37.00
N GLY A 363 15.27 10.57 37.87
CA GLY A 363 14.88 11.37 39.02
C GLY A 363 14.23 10.42 40.01
N GLU A 364 14.65 10.50 41.27
CA GLU A 364 13.98 9.76 42.33
C GLU A 364 12.49 10.16 42.37
N ILE A 365 11.63 9.17 42.64
CA ILE A 365 10.24 9.45 42.94
C ILE A 365 10.21 10.02 44.36
N PRO A 366 9.70 11.24 44.59
CA PRO A 366 9.66 11.84 45.92
C PRO A 366 8.88 10.96 46.91
N GLU A 367 9.24 11.06 48.19
CA GLU A 367 8.55 10.32 49.26
C GLU A 367 7.06 10.72 49.31
N GLY A 368 6.17 9.73 49.38
CA GLY A 368 4.73 9.93 49.31
C GLY A 368 4.16 10.08 47.89
N CYS A 369 5.00 9.98 46.85
CA CYS A 369 4.56 9.93 45.45
C CYS A 369 4.72 8.52 44.86
N PHE A 370 4.07 8.26 43.73
CA PHE A 370 4.30 7.04 42.94
C PHE A 370 4.48 7.37 41.46
N GLY A 371 5.33 6.58 40.78
CA GLY A 371 5.69 6.78 39.38
C GLY A 371 4.86 5.91 38.45
N VAL A 372 4.31 6.51 37.40
CA VAL A 372 3.70 5.78 36.30
C VAL A 372 4.76 5.51 35.24
N CYS A 373 4.93 4.23 34.87
CA CYS A 373 5.98 3.79 33.96
C CYS A 373 5.43 3.44 32.58
N ALA A 374 6.23 3.64 31.53
CA ALA A 374 5.96 3.08 30.22
C ALA A 374 6.11 1.55 30.26
N THR A 375 5.14 0.81 29.74
CA THR A 375 5.15 -0.67 29.77
C THR A 375 5.97 -1.29 28.63
N VAL A 376 6.10 -0.58 27.52
CA VAL A 376 6.83 -1.01 26.32
C VAL A 376 7.61 0.17 25.74
N PRO A 377 8.70 -0.07 24.99
CA PRO A 377 9.41 1.00 24.30
C PRO A 377 8.56 1.57 23.16
N GLY A 378 8.58 2.89 22.96
CA GLY A 378 7.81 3.54 21.89
C GLY A 378 8.03 5.04 21.80
N ASN A 379 7.53 5.67 20.73
CA ASN A 379 7.55 7.12 20.56
C ASN A 379 6.29 7.75 21.17
N VAL A 380 6.42 8.74 22.05
CA VAL A 380 5.30 9.46 22.66
C VAL A 380 4.54 10.25 21.60
N TRP A 381 3.29 9.87 21.35
CA TRP A 381 2.43 10.57 20.40
C TRP A 381 1.77 11.79 21.01
N LYS A 382 1.08 11.62 22.14
CA LYS A 382 0.40 12.71 22.82
C LYS A 382 0.39 12.50 24.32
N VAL A 383 0.39 13.61 25.03
CA VAL A 383 0.12 13.67 26.48
C VAL A 383 -1.30 14.21 26.61
N VAL A 384 -2.15 13.50 27.35
CA VAL A 384 -3.59 13.81 27.43
C VAL A 384 -3.99 14.43 28.77
N VAL A 385 -3.03 14.60 29.68
CA VAL A 385 -3.18 15.29 30.98
C VAL A 385 -2.12 16.37 31.12
N ALA A 386 -2.36 17.33 32.01
CA ALA A 386 -1.41 18.36 32.41
C ALA A 386 -0.94 18.15 33.86
N GLU A 387 0.17 18.78 34.22
CA GLU A 387 0.58 18.89 35.62
C GLU A 387 -0.49 19.61 36.43
N GLY A 388 -0.80 19.07 37.61
CA GLY A 388 -1.89 19.51 38.46
C GLY A 388 -3.22 18.79 38.22
N ASP A 389 -3.39 18.00 37.16
CA ASP A 389 -4.65 17.29 36.91
C ASP A 389 -4.86 16.14 37.90
N ALA A 390 -6.10 15.90 38.32
CA ALA A 390 -6.47 14.71 39.09
C ALA A 390 -6.83 13.57 38.13
N VAL A 391 -6.31 12.38 38.39
CA VAL A 391 -6.57 11.17 37.59
C VAL A 391 -6.99 10.01 38.49
N ALA A 392 -7.86 9.15 37.97
CA ALA A 392 -8.24 7.89 38.59
C ALA A 392 -7.36 6.73 38.09
N ALA A 393 -7.40 5.60 38.82
CA ALA A 393 -6.78 4.37 38.33
C ALA A 393 -7.44 3.94 37.01
N GLY A 394 -6.63 3.73 35.98
CA GLY A 394 -7.05 3.40 34.62
C GLY A 394 -7.11 4.59 33.67
N ASP A 395 -7.07 5.83 34.17
CA ASP A 395 -7.08 7.02 33.31
C ASP A 395 -5.80 7.09 32.46
N THR A 396 -5.96 7.43 31.19
CA THR A 396 -4.82 7.57 30.27
C THR A 396 -4.06 8.86 30.56
N ILE A 397 -2.75 8.77 30.73
CA ILE A 397 -1.84 9.92 30.95
C ILE A 397 -1.21 10.34 29.61
N ALA A 398 -0.74 9.37 28.84
CA ALA A 398 -0.11 9.58 27.54
C ALA A 398 -0.39 8.41 26.61
N ILE A 399 -0.16 8.61 25.31
CA ILE A 399 -0.24 7.55 24.29
C ILE A 399 1.11 7.46 23.60
N ILE A 400 1.68 6.25 23.53
CA ILE A 400 2.89 5.96 22.77
C ILE A 400 2.57 5.14 21.51
N GLU A 401 3.34 5.35 20.45
CA GLU A 401 3.40 4.46 19.30
C GLU A 401 4.50 3.43 19.53
N SER A 402 4.13 2.15 19.56
CA SER A 402 5.08 1.03 19.63
C SER A 402 4.63 -0.07 18.70
N MET A 403 5.55 -0.65 17.93
CA MET A 403 5.26 -1.76 17.02
C MET A 403 4.05 -1.49 16.09
N LYS A 404 3.88 -0.24 15.65
CA LYS A 404 2.77 0.25 14.80
C LYS A 404 1.39 0.22 15.49
N MET A 405 1.37 0.19 16.81
CA MET A 405 0.17 0.28 17.63
C MET A 405 0.22 1.50 18.55
N GLU A 406 -0.95 2.08 18.80
CA GLU A 406 -1.12 3.06 19.88
C GLU A 406 -1.35 2.33 21.20
N ILE A 407 -0.52 2.63 22.19
CA ILE A 407 -0.56 2.01 23.50
C ILE A 407 -0.75 3.12 24.55
N PRO A 408 -1.89 3.16 25.26
CA PRO A 408 -2.08 4.11 26.33
C PRO A 408 -1.18 3.75 27.51
N ILE A 409 -0.52 4.76 28.07
CA ILE A 409 0.10 4.69 29.39
C ILE A 409 -0.95 5.19 30.38
N ALA A 410 -1.47 4.28 31.20
CA ALA A 410 -2.52 4.57 32.17
C ALA A 410 -1.97 4.73 33.59
N ALA A 411 -2.63 5.57 34.39
CA ALA A 411 -2.39 5.66 35.82
C ALA A 411 -2.79 4.34 36.49
N HIS A 412 -1.91 3.75 37.31
CA HIS A 412 -2.23 2.51 38.03
C HIS A 412 -2.97 2.74 39.36
N ALA A 413 -3.03 4.00 39.82
CA ALA A 413 -3.71 4.43 41.03
C ALA A 413 -4.23 5.87 40.87
N ALA A 414 -5.19 6.27 41.70
CA ALA A 414 -5.69 7.64 41.72
C ALA A 414 -4.66 8.59 42.36
N GLY A 415 -4.59 9.82 41.87
CA GLY A 415 -3.64 10.81 42.36
C GLY A 415 -3.72 12.12 41.58
N ARG A 416 -2.89 13.10 41.95
CA ARG A 416 -2.71 14.33 41.17
C ARG A 416 -1.39 14.28 40.43
N ILE A 417 -1.38 14.61 39.14
CA ILE A 417 -0.16 14.67 38.32
C ILE A 417 0.75 15.75 38.90
N ARG A 418 1.85 15.34 39.50
CA ARG A 418 2.86 16.26 40.06
C ARG A 418 3.84 16.72 39.01
N GLU A 419 4.30 15.78 38.18
CA GLU A 419 5.37 15.99 37.21
C GLU A 419 5.14 15.11 35.97
N LEU A 420 5.28 15.69 34.78
CA LEU A 420 5.29 14.95 33.52
C LEU A 420 6.72 14.84 32.98
N ARG A 421 7.23 13.61 32.92
CA ARG A 421 8.57 13.28 32.44
C ARG A 421 8.56 12.80 31.00
N LEU A 422 7.60 13.24 30.19
CA LEU A 422 7.56 12.94 28.76
C LEU A 422 7.04 14.14 27.97
N GLN A 423 7.31 14.12 26.66
CA GLN A 423 6.77 15.09 25.71
C GLN A 423 6.56 14.40 24.36
N PRO A 424 5.64 14.89 23.51
CA PRO A 424 5.45 14.34 22.17
C PRO A 424 6.75 14.28 21.37
N GLY A 425 6.94 13.21 20.59
CA GLY A 425 8.16 12.93 19.81
C GLY A 425 9.29 12.28 20.61
N ARG A 426 9.16 12.14 21.94
CA ARG A 426 10.17 11.47 22.78
C ARG A 426 10.05 9.95 22.68
N ILE A 427 11.17 9.26 22.48
CA ILE A 427 11.25 7.80 22.66
C ILE A 427 11.37 7.47 24.15
N VAL A 428 10.52 6.55 24.63
CA VAL A 428 10.57 5.97 25.97
C VAL A 428 10.92 4.48 25.88
N ARG A 429 11.53 3.92 26.92
CA ARG A 429 11.78 2.48 27.07
C ARG A 429 10.76 1.86 28.01
N GLY A 430 10.60 0.54 27.92
CA GLY A 430 9.86 -0.19 28.94
C GLY A 430 10.53 -0.02 30.31
N GLY A 431 9.76 0.45 31.29
CA GLY A 431 10.22 0.75 32.65
C GLY A 431 10.54 2.22 32.93
N ASP A 432 10.61 3.09 31.92
CA ASP A 432 10.87 4.51 32.14
C ASP A 432 9.70 5.16 32.92
N VAL A 433 10.00 5.90 33.98
CA VAL A 433 8.99 6.70 34.71
C VAL A 433 8.62 7.91 33.87
N VAL A 434 7.36 7.96 33.42
CA VAL A 434 6.86 9.00 32.52
C VAL A 434 6.03 10.07 33.21
N ALA A 435 5.49 9.78 34.39
CA ALA A 435 4.77 10.74 35.21
C ALA A 435 4.93 10.39 36.70
N VAL A 436 4.88 11.39 37.56
CA VAL A 436 4.87 11.24 39.01
C VAL A 436 3.54 11.77 39.53
N LEU A 437 2.87 10.98 40.37
CA LEU A 437 1.61 11.36 41.00
C LEU A 437 1.80 11.52 42.50
N ASP A 438 1.18 12.56 43.07
CA ASP A 438 1.00 12.66 44.52
C ASP A 438 -0.02 11.62 44.97
N ALA A 439 0.28 10.89 46.05
CA ALA A 439 -0.70 10.04 46.71
C ALA A 439 -1.83 10.90 47.28
N THR A 440 -3.06 10.59 46.91
CA THR A 440 -4.28 11.18 47.49
C THR A 440 -4.56 10.68 48.89
#